data_AF-A0A922SPT1-F1
#
_entry.id   AF-A0A922SPT1-F1
#
_cell.length_a   1.000
_cell.length_b   1.000
_cell.length_c   1.000
_cell.angle_alpha   90.00
_cell.angle_beta   90.00
_cell.angle_gamma   90.00
#
_symmetry.space_group_name_H-M   'P 1'
#
loop_
_entity.id
_entity.type
_entity.pdbx_description
1 polymer ?
#
loop_
_entity_poly.entity_id
_entity_poly.type
_entity_poly.pdbx_seq_one_letter_code
_entity_poly.pdbx_strand_id
1 'polypeptide(L)'
;MISPVISWNNPTTWGTDRPRVLTYTRKSPNIRANLIHPRISRDVLWIEANGYRILNVYRQPQNDSTFQYLTALTPPRNCLIGGDLNARHELFEPGSTSANRGAEIAR
;
A
#
# COMPACT_ATOMS: atom_id res chain seq x y z
N MET A 1 -3.73 -14.29 0.45
CA MET A 1 -2.36 -14.11 -0.07
C MET A 1 -1.68 -12.96 0.66
N ILE A 2 -0.47 -13.19 1.18
CA ILE A 2 0.32 -12.26 2.00
C ILE A 2 1.38 -11.54 1.16
N SER A 3 1.94 -10.44 1.69
CA SER A 3 3.04 -9.70 1.05
C SER A 3 4.41 -10.16 1.57
N PRO A 4 5.47 -10.06 0.76
CA PRO A 4 5.44 -9.83 -0.69
C PRO A 4 4.86 -11.05 -1.42
N VAL A 5 4.13 -10.80 -2.52
CA VAL A 5 3.78 -11.87 -3.46
C VAL A 5 4.97 -12.07 -4.38
N ILE A 6 5.74 -13.13 -4.14
CA ILE A 6 6.98 -13.43 -4.88
C ILE A 6 6.77 -14.32 -6.12
N SER A 7 5.62 -14.99 -6.22
CA SER A 7 5.24 -15.81 -7.38
C SER A 7 3.72 -15.84 -7.56
N TRP A 8 3.28 -15.83 -8.82
CA TRP A 8 1.86 -15.88 -9.21
C TRP A 8 1.74 -16.49 -10.62
N ASN A 9 1.93 -17.79 -10.75
CA ASN A 9 1.98 -18.46 -12.05
C ASN A 9 0.71 -19.23 -12.40
N ASN A 10 -0.34 -19.17 -11.58
CA ASN A 10 -1.59 -19.88 -11.85
C ASN A 10 -2.51 -19.07 -12.79
N PRO A 11 -2.76 -19.54 -14.02
CA PRO A 11 -3.61 -18.86 -14.99
C PRO A 11 -5.11 -19.10 -14.76
N THR A 12 -5.54 -19.78 -13.69
CA THR A 12 -6.97 -19.92 -13.36
C THR A 12 -7.40 -19.00 -12.21
N THR A 13 -6.45 -18.39 -11.50
CA THR A 13 -6.68 -17.50 -10.35
C THR A 13 -6.40 -16.03 -10.69
N TRP A 14 -6.78 -15.63 -11.92
CA TRP A 14 -6.64 -14.25 -12.38
C TRP A 14 -7.29 -13.30 -11.38
N GLY A 15 -6.47 -12.43 -10.80
CA GLY A 15 -6.94 -11.44 -9.85
C GLY A 15 -7.01 -11.89 -8.39
N THR A 16 -6.87 -13.18 -8.02
CA THR A 16 -6.79 -13.62 -6.60
C THR A 16 -5.36 -13.85 -6.10
N ASP A 17 -4.42 -14.18 -7.00
CA ASP A 17 -3.05 -14.56 -6.61
C ASP A 17 -1.97 -13.55 -7.03
N ARG A 18 -2.29 -12.51 -7.78
CA ARG A 18 -1.27 -11.54 -8.26
C ARG A 18 -0.90 -10.50 -7.20
N PRO A 19 0.29 -9.92 -7.12
CA PRO A 19 0.43 -8.68 -6.35
C PRO A 19 -0.57 -7.62 -6.88
N ARG A 20 -1.23 -6.86 -6.00
CA ARG A 20 -1.99 -5.66 -6.42
C ARG A 20 -1.18 -4.37 -6.30
N VAL A 21 -0.04 -4.45 -5.62
CA VAL A 21 0.95 -3.38 -5.50
C VAL A 21 2.34 -3.88 -5.86
N LEU A 22 3.14 -3.00 -6.44
CA LEU A 22 4.56 -3.23 -6.71
C LEU A 22 5.30 -1.90 -6.53
N THR A 23 6.49 -1.95 -5.93
CA THR A 23 7.35 -0.78 -5.81
C THR A 23 8.58 -0.97 -6.69
N TYR A 24 8.72 -0.12 -7.70
CA TYR A 24 9.92 -0.08 -8.54
C TYR A 24 10.94 0.88 -7.94
N THR A 25 12.14 0.39 -7.67
CA THR A 25 13.27 1.23 -7.27
C THR A 25 14.19 1.43 -8.47
N ARG A 26 14.36 2.68 -8.90
CA ARG A 26 15.31 3.03 -9.96
C ARG A 26 16.73 2.73 -9.47
N LYS A 27 17.49 1.96 -10.26
CA LYS A 27 18.89 1.66 -9.96
C LYS A 27 19.72 2.94 -9.90
N SER A 28 20.43 3.13 -8.80
CA SER A 28 21.35 4.25 -8.56
C SER A 28 22.35 3.83 -7.49
N PRO A 29 23.64 4.22 -7.57
CA PRO A 29 24.62 3.93 -6.51
C PRO A 29 24.24 4.56 -5.16
N ASN A 30 23.41 5.60 -5.18
CA ASN A 30 22.99 6.34 -4.00
C ASN A 30 21.67 5.84 -3.41
N ILE A 31 21.07 4.77 -3.94
CA ILE A 31 19.81 4.21 -3.44
C ILE A 31 20.04 2.76 -3.00
N ARG A 32 19.89 2.52 -1.70
CA ARG A 32 19.82 1.18 -1.11
C ARG A 32 18.37 0.92 -0.72
N ALA A 33 17.73 -0.01 -1.41
CA ALA A 33 16.37 -0.42 -1.11
C ALA A 33 16.33 -1.88 -0.67
N ASN A 34 15.64 -2.14 0.43
CA ASN A 34 15.42 -3.47 0.98
C ASN A 34 13.93 -3.75 1.03
N LEU A 35 13.56 -4.98 0.68
CA LEU A 35 12.19 -5.45 0.87
C LEU A 35 11.98 -5.79 2.35
N ILE A 36 10.95 -5.19 2.94
CA ILE A 36 10.44 -5.64 4.23
C ILE A 36 9.43 -6.75 3.92
N HIS A 37 9.36 -7.80 4.74
CA HIS A 37 8.47 -8.95 4.49
C HIS A 37 7.25 -8.95 5.44
N PRO A 38 6.33 -7.98 5.31
CA PRO A 38 5.15 -7.88 6.15
C PRO A 38 4.12 -8.94 5.71
N ARG A 39 3.86 -9.96 6.53
CA ARG A 39 2.87 -10.99 6.23
C ARG A 39 1.42 -10.49 6.43
N ILE A 40 1.02 -9.45 5.72
CA ILE A 40 -0.30 -8.80 5.86
C ILE A 40 -1.23 -9.27 4.74
N SER A 41 -1.09 -8.68 3.55
CA SER A 41 -1.91 -9.00 2.38
C SER A 41 -1.18 -8.60 1.11
N ARG A 42 -1.53 -9.22 -0.03
CA ARG A 42 -1.06 -8.85 -1.39
C ARG A 42 -1.39 -7.41 -1.84
N ASP A 43 -2.17 -6.70 -1.02
CA ASP A 43 -2.66 -5.35 -1.24
C ASP A 43 -1.72 -4.30 -0.63
N VAL A 44 -0.69 -4.71 0.11
CA VAL A 44 0.31 -3.83 0.72
C VAL A 44 1.73 -4.29 0.44
N LEU A 45 2.68 -3.37 0.35
CA LEU A 45 4.11 -3.68 0.20
C LEU A 45 4.95 -2.65 0.92
N TRP A 46 5.74 -3.12 1.89
CA TRP A 46 6.73 -2.29 2.59
C TRP A 46 8.11 -2.46 1.95
N ILE A 47 8.80 -1.33 1.74
CA ILE A 47 10.24 -1.30 1.51
C ILE A 47 10.90 -0.33 2.47
N GLU A 48 12.20 -0.50 2.67
CA GLU A 48 13.06 0.53 3.24
C GLU A 48 13.98 1.05 2.13
N ALA A 49 14.03 2.36 1.92
CA ALA A 49 14.93 3.00 0.98
C ALA A 49 15.71 4.12 1.67
N ASN A 50 17.03 3.98 1.78
CA ASN A 50 17.92 4.96 2.43
C ASN A 50 17.43 5.42 3.83
N GLY A 51 16.90 4.50 4.63
CA GLY A 51 16.39 4.80 5.97
C GLY A 51 14.98 5.38 6.03
N TYR A 52 14.28 5.47 4.90
CA TYR A 52 12.85 5.77 4.83
C TYR A 52 12.04 4.49 4.66
N ARG A 53 10.99 4.33 5.47
CA ARG A 53 10.04 3.22 5.31
C ARG A 53 8.91 3.67 4.41
N ILE A 54 8.71 2.96 3.30
CA ILE A 54 7.70 3.29 2.30
C ILE A 54 6.69 2.15 2.21
N LEU A 55 5.43 2.47 2.47
CA LEU A 55 4.30 1.56 2.33
C LEU A 55 3.51 1.92 1.07
N ASN A 56 3.52 1.02 0.08
CA ASN A 56 2.65 1.10 -1.08
C ASN A 56 1.38 0.28 -0.82
N VAL A 57 0.21 0.88 -1.04
CA VAL A 57 -1.09 0.32 -0.69
C VAL A 57 -2.07 0.35 -1.85
N TYR A 58 -2.83 -0.73 -1.99
CA TYR A 58 -4.03 -0.78 -2.79
C TYR A 58 -5.20 -1.21 -1.90
N ARG A 59 -6.10 -0.29 -1.53
CA ARG A 59 -7.33 -0.64 -0.84
C ARG A 59 -8.37 -1.03 -1.88
N GLN A 60 -8.64 -2.34 -2.01
CA GLN A 60 -9.71 -2.81 -2.87
C GLN A 60 -11.09 -2.31 -2.38
N PRO A 61 -12.01 -1.97 -3.30
CA PRO A 61 -13.41 -1.73 -2.94
C PRO A 61 -13.97 -2.92 -2.16
N GLN A 62 -14.82 -2.67 -1.16
CA GLN A 62 -15.55 -3.69 -0.38
C GLN A 62 -14.71 -4.59 0.57
N ASN A 63 -13.38 -4.48 0.60
CA ASN A 63 -12.57 -5.15 1.63
C ASN A 63 -11.91 -4.15 2.57
N ASP A 64 -12.20 -4.29 3.85
CA ASP A 64 -11.80 -3.34 4.85
C ASP A 64 -10.46 -3.65 5.53
N SER A 65 -9.87 -4.83 5.29
CA SER A 65 -8.63 -5.26 5.96
C SER A 65 -7.46 -4.29 5.77
N THR A 66 -7.31 -3.75 4.56
CA THR A 66 -6.27 -2.76 4.23
C THR A 66 -6.54 -1.43 4.93
N PHE A 67 -7.81 -1.03 5.03
CA PHE A 67 -8.20 0.17 5.77
C PHE A 67 -7.94 0.03 7.28
N GLN A 68 -8.34 -1.11 7.85
CA GLN A 68 -8.13 -1.40 9.27
C GLN A 68 -6.64 -1.44 9.60
N TYR A 69 -5.84 -2.05 8.73
CA TYR A 69 -4.39 -2.02 8.86
C TYR A 69 -3.85 -0.59 8.85
N LEU A 70 -4.27 0.23 7.89
CA LEU A 70 -3.80 1.62 7.76
C LEU A 70 -4.18 2.50 8.96
N THR A 71 -5.41 2.40 9.44
CA THR A 71 -5.92 3.24 10.54
C THR A 71 -5.44 2.78 11.91
N ALA A 72 -5.05 1.51 12.07
CA ALA A 72 -4.40 1.00 13.28
C ALA A 72 -2.88 1.19 13.27
N LEU A 73 -2.27 1.48 12.11
CA LEU A 73 -0.82 1.63 11.98
C LEU A 73 -0.35 2.89 12.70
N THR A 74 0.60 2.74 13.62
CA THR A 74 1.42 3.87 14.07
C THR A 74 2.58 4.06 13.08
N PRO A 75 2.63 5.16 12.31
CA PRO A 75 3.67 5.32 11.30
C PRO A 75 5.06 5.36 11.99
N PRO A 76 6.04 4.57 11.51
CA PRO A 76 7.39 4.64 12.03
C PRO A 76 8.05 5.99 11.68
N ARG A 77 9.21 6.28 12.30
CA ARG A 77 10.03 7.43 11.88
C ARG A 77 10.41 7.31 10.40
N ASN A 78 10.52 8.46 9.72
CA ASN A 78 10.88 8.55 8.29
C ASN A 78 9.96 7.69 7.40
N CYS A 79 8.65 7.77 7.62
CA CYS A 79 7.67 6.95 6.92
C CYS A 79 6.94 7.72 5.83
N LEU A 80 6.75 7.06 4.68
CA LEU A 80 5.82 7.47 3.63
C LEU A 80 4.80 6.36 3.41
N ILE A 81 3.52 6.71 3.39
CA ILE A 81 2.43 5.80 3.06
C ILE A 81 1.71 6.38 1.84
N GLY A 82 1.46 5.57 0.83
CA GLY A 82 0.77 6.02 -0.37
C GLY A 82 0.29 4.88 -1.26
N GLY A 83 -0.49 5.23 -2.26
CA GLY A 83 -1.07 4.31 -3.24
C GLY A 83 -2.53 4.63 -3.50
N ASP A 84 -3.29 3.66 -3.99
CA ASP A 84 -4.71 3.83 -4.30
C ASP A 84 -5.58 3.33 -3.13
N LEU A 85 -6.13 4.29 -2.39
CA LEU A 85 -6.99 3.99 -1.23
C LEU A 85 -8.47 3.84 -1.61
N ASN A 86 -8.84 4.05 -2.88
CA ASN A 86 -10.23 4.08 -3.35
C ASN A 86 -11.13 4.95 -2.45
N ALA A 87 -10.62 6.10 -1.99
CA ALA A 87 -11.26 7.02 -1.07
C ALA A 87 -11.20 8.46 -1.61
N ARG A 88 -12.17 9.29 -1.25
CA ARG A 88 -12.26 10.70 -1.67
C ARG A 88 -12.45 11.62 -0.47
N HIS A 89 -11.74 12.73 -0.45
CA HIS A 89 -11.83 13.79 0.56
C HIS A 89 -11.18 15.06 0.03
N GLU A 90 -11.67 16.23 0.42
CA GLU A 90 -11.16 17.52 -0.06
C GLU A 90 -9.66 17.75 0.18
N LEU A 91 -9.10 17.20 1.27
CA LEU A 91 -7.68 17.37 1.62
C LEU A 91 -6.71 16.74 0.61
N PHE A 92 -7.13 15.72 -0.12
CA PHE A 92 -6.32 15.05 -1.15
C PHE A 92 -6.99 15.03 -2.53
N GLU A 93 -8.23 15.51 -2.64
CA GLU A 93 -8.96 15.76 -3.88
C GLU A 93 -9.85 17.01 -3.71
N PRO A 94 -9.30 18.23 -3.89
CA PRO A 94 -10.03 19.48 -3.61
C PRO A 94 -11.36 19.62 -4.36
N GLY A 95 -12.40 20.06 -3.65
CA GLY A 95 -13.75 20.22 -4.19
C GLY A 95 -14.57 18.93 -4.28
N SER A 96 -14.04 17.78 -3.83
CA SER A 96 -14.78 16.52 -3.77
C SER A 96 -15.64 16.39 -2.50
N THR A 97 -16.77 15.69 -2.63
CA THR A 97 -17.51 15.19 -1.47
C THR A 97 -16.82 13.95 -0.92
N SER A 98 -16.67 13.89 0.40
CA SER A 98 -16.10 12.74 1.10
C SER A 98 -16.83 11.44 0.77
N ALA A 99 -16.09 10.43 0.33
CA ALA A 99 -16.63 9.12 -0.02
C ALA A 99 -15.66 7.99 0.37
N ASN A 100 -16.19 6.77 0.49
CA ASN A 100 -15.43 5.56 0.78
C ASN A 100 -14.45 5.72 1.97
N ARG A 101 -14.93 6.38 3.03
CA ARG A 101 -14.18 6.64 4.28
C ARG A 101 -13.00 7.59 4.14
N GLY A 102 -12.98 8.46 3.13
CA GLY A 102 -11.91 9.45 2.98
C GLY A 102 -11.75 10.39 4.19
N ALA A 103 -12.84 10.72 4.87
CA ALA A 103 -12.80 11.51 6.11
C ALA A 103 -12.08 10.82 7.28
N GLU A 104 -12.02 9.49 7.30
CA GLU A 104 -11.30 8.74 8.33
C GLU A 104 -9.80 8.64 8.03
N ILE A 105 -9.44 8.64 6.74
CA ILE A 105 -8.04 8.67 6.28
C ILE A 105 -7.44 10.06 6.47
N ALA A 106 -8.26 11.11 6.35
CA ALA A 106 -7.89 12.50 6.48
C ALA A 106 -7.63 12.98 7.93
N ARG A 107 -7.62 12.06 8.92
CA ARG A 107 -7.47 12.38 10.34
C ARG A 107 -6.02 12.43 10.81
#